data_AF-A0A9P5E422-F1
#
_entry.id   AF-A0A9P5E422-F1
#
_cell.length_a   1.000
_cell.length_b   1.000
_cell.length_c   1.000
_cell.angle_alpha   90.00
_cell.angle_beta   90.00
_cell.angle_gamma   90.00
#
_symmetry.space_group_name_H-M   'P 1'
#
loop_
_entity.id
_entity.type
_entity.pdbx_description
1 polymer ?
#
loop_
_entity_poly.entity_id
_entity_poly.type
_entity_poly.pdbx_seq_one_letter_code
_entity_poly.pdbx_strand_id
1 'polypeptide(L)'
;MDKKSLAPYALVKGTGSLQRTWYLYHRLGIWSNILVSARYTSVHGQDLSINAIIEALRLVVQAHPALWHVFVQRPSPNRGNHELHTARLHAIDLEKCIDFLDRDQSNPEVTSDDLEIAHNEWRWTADEPD
;
A
#
# COMPACT_ATOMS: atom_id res chain seq x y z
N MET A 1 -10.46 -24.71 23.55
CA MET A 1 -10.66 -23.24 23.60
C MET A 1 -9.95 -22.66 22.41
N ASP A 2 -10.66 -22.46 21.31
CA ASP A 2 -10.10 -21.83 20.12
C ASP A 2 -9.80 -20.38 20.44
N LYS A 3 -8.51 -20.04 20.51
CA LYS A 3 -8.08 -18.65 20.48
C LYS A 3 -8.48 -18.13 19.09
N LYS A 4 -9.66 -17.51 18.98
CA LYS A 4 -9.97 -16.65 17.84
C LYS A 4 -8.87 -15.59 17.78
N SER A 5 -7.93 -15.77 16.87
CA SER A 5 -6.95 -14.73 16.53
C SER A 5 -7.75 -13.46 16.27
N LEU A 6 -7.40 -12.37 16.96
CA LEU A 6 -7.98 -11.08 16.64
C LEU A 6 -7.57 -10.77 15.20
N ALA A 7 -8.52 -10.40 14.34
CA ALA A 7 -8.18 -9.98 12.99
C ALA A 7 -7.14 -8.85 13.07
N PRO A 8 -6.15 -8.79 12.15
CA PRO A 8 -5.09 -7.76 12.19
C PRO A 8 -5.60 -6.34 11.85
N TYR A 9 -6.92 -6.16 11.80
CA TYR A 9 -7.60 -4.94 11.41
C TYR A 9 -8.96 -4.79 12.08
N ALA A 10 -9.47 -3.55 12.07
CA ALA A 10 -10.83 -3.19 12.44
C ALA A 10 -11.63 -2.75 11.21
N LEU A 11 -12.89 -3.20 11.08
CA LEU A 11 -13.76 -2.72 10.00
C LEU A 11 -14.13 -1.25 10.23
N VAL A 12 -14.04 -0.44 9.17
CA VAL A 12 -14.36 0.99 9.21
C VAL A 12 -15.75 1.24 8.65
N LYS A 13 -15.98 0.86 7.38
CA LYS A 13 -17.26 1.03 6.69
C LYS A 13 -17.34 0.19 5.42
N GLY A 14 -18.56 0.03 4.91
CA GLY A 14 -18.80 -0.51 3.58
C GLY A 14 -18.25 0.38 2.47
N THR A 15 -17.99 -0.22 1.30
CA THR A 15 -17.47 0.49 0.13
C THR A 15 -18.57 0.95 -0.84
N GLY A 16 -18.31 2.05 -1.54
CA GLY A 16 -19.15 2.54 -2.65
C GLY A 16 -18.82 1.88 -3.99
N SER A 17 -19.62 2.17 -5.02
CA SER A 17 -19.46 1.58 -6.37
C SER A 17 -18.07 1.84 -6.96
N LEU A 18 -17.58 3.07 -6.90
CA LEU A 18 -16.26 3.44 -7.44
C LEU A 18 -15.13 2.63 -6.79
N GLN A 19 -15.13 2.48 -5.48
CA GLN A 19 -14.12 1.71 -4.75
C GLN A 19 -14.15 0.23 -5.13
N ARG A 20 -15.36 -0.34 -5.30
CA ARG A 20 -15.53 -1.73 -5.74
C ARG A 20 -15.04 -1.94 -7.16
N THR A 21 -15.35 -1.01 -8.07
CA THR A 21 -14.84 -1.05 -9.45
C THR A 21 -13.33 -0.99 -9.46
N TRP A 22 -12.73 -0.03 -8.73
CA TRP A 22 -11.28 0.12 -8.67
C TRP A 22 -10.61 -1.14 -8.11
N TYR A 23 -11.13 -1.66 -6.98
CA TYR A 23 -10.65 -2.91 -6.40
C TYR A 23 -10.74 -4.08 -7.39
N LEU A 24 -11.89 -4.27 -8.05
CA LEU A 24 -12.08 -5.37 -9.00
C LEU A 24 -11.11 -5.27 -10.18
N TYR A 25 -10.97 -4.07 -10.77
CA TYR A 25 -10.12 -3.86 -11.94
C TYR A 25 -8.65 -4.03 -11.59
N HIS A 26 -8.24 -3.60 -10.39
CA HIS A 26 -6.92 -3.90 -9.85
C HIS A 26 -6.73 -5.41 -9.67
N ARG A 27 -7.66 -6.13 -9.03
CA ARG A 27 -7.56 -7.58 -8.84
C ARG A 27 -7.48 -8.37 -10.16
N LEU A 28 -8.10 -7.87 -11.22
CA LEU A 28 -8.11 -8.51 -12.54
C LEU A 28 -6.90 -8.16 -13.42
N GLY A 29 -5.97 -7.36 -12.93
CA GLY A 29 -4.81 -6.96 -13.74
C GLY A 29 -5.12 -5.88 -14.77
N ILE A 30 -6.28 -5.22 -14.69
CA ILE A 30 -6.76 -4.26 -15.70
C ILE A 30 -6.28 -2.84 -15.39
N TRP A 31 -6.35 -2.45 -14.12
CA TRP A 31 -5.89 -1.14 -13.65
C TRP A 31 -4.74 -1.29 -12.67
N SER A 32 -3.61 -0.70 -13.03
CA SER A 32 -2.40 -0.69 -12.24
C SER A 32 -2.46 0.25 -11.04
N ASN A 33 -1.45 0.14 -10.19
CA ASN A 33 -1.19 1.07 -9.12
C ASN A 33 -0.87 2.48 -9.66
N ILE A 34 -1.26 3.50 -8.90
CA ILE A 34 -0.85 4.87 -9.17
C ILE A 34 0.60 5.03 -8.69
N LEU A 35 1.51 5.34 -9.61
CA LEU A 35 2.90 5.62 -9.31
C LEU A 35 3.19 7.12 -9.31
N VAL A 36 3.98 7.56 -8.33
CA VAL A 36 4.46 8.94 -8.22
C VAL A 36 5.96 8.91 -8.00
N SER A 37 6.71 9.63 -8.84
CA SER A 37 8.14 9.84 -8.69
C SER A 37 8.41 11.27 -8.26
N ALA A 38 9.29 11.45 -7.27
CA ALA A 38 9.70 12.76 -6.78
C ALA A 38 11.20 12.78 -6.52
N ARG A 39 11.85 13.91 -6.83
CA ARG A 39 13.25 14.15 -6.54
C ARG A 39 13.37 15.19 -5.43
N TYR A 40 14.12 14.84 -4.40
CA TYR A 40 14.44 15.73 -3.30
C TYR A 40 15.91 16.13 -3.38
N THR A 41 16.22 17.36 -2.96
CA THR A 41 17.60 17.85 -2.87
C THR A 41 17.79 18.54 -1.53
N SER A 42 18.96 18.34 -0.90
CA SER A 42 19.35 19.05 0.31
C SER A 42 20.20 20.27 -0.07
N VAL A 43 19.99 21.39 0.62
CA VAL A 43 20.77 22.63 0.44
C VAL A 43 22.27 22.39 0.63
N HIS A 44 22.63 21.41 1.47
CA HIS A 44 24.02 21.05 1.75
C HIS A 44 24.50 19.81 0.96
N GLY A 45 23.71 19.32 0.01
CA GLY A 45 24.06 18.14 -0.81
C GLY A 45 24.16 16.84 -0.01
N GLN A 46 23.58 16.80 1.20
CA GLN A 46 23.60 15.61 2.04
C GLN A 46 22.47 14.65 1.66
N ASP A 47 22.82 13.37 1.56
CA ASP A 47 21.84 12.30 1.39
C ASP A 47 21.04 12.08 2.67
N LEU A 48 19.78 11.69 2.50
CA LEU A 48 18.92 11.31 3.61
C LEU A 48 19.31 9.91 4.09
N SER A 49 19.46 9.76 5.41
CA SER A 49 19.61 8.43 5.99
C SER A 49 18.30 7.64 5.89
N ILE A 50 18.40 6.32 5.76
CA ILE A 50 17.26 5.40 5.76
C ILE A 50 16.32 5.64 6.96
N ASN A 51 16.91 5.81 8.15
CA ASN A 51 16.15 6.09 9.37
C ASN A 51 15.36 7.40 9.28
N ALA A 52 15.93 8.45 8.69
CA ALA A 52 15.23 9.72 8.52
C ALA A 52 14.03 9.57 7.58
N ILE A 53 14.14 8.76 6.52
CA ILE A 53 13.05 8.45 5.60
C ILE A 53 11.94 7.68 6.32
N ILE A 54 12.29 6.64 7.07
CA ILE A 54 11.31 5.82 7.83
C ILE A 54 10.55 6.68 8.86
N GLU A 55 11.25 7.53 9.62
CA GLU A 55 10.60 8.42 10.58
C GLU A 55 9.68 9.44 9.91
N ALA A 56 10.10 10.02 8.78
CA ALA A 56 9.26 10.93 8.01
C ALA A 56 7.98 10.23 7.51
N LEU A 57 8.11 9.02 6.97
CA LEU A 57 6.96 8.21 6.53
C LEU A 57 6.03 7.88 7.70
N ARG A 58 6.58 7.57 8.88
CA ARG A 58 5.79 7.32 10.08
C ARG A 58 4.94 8.53 10.47
N LEU A 59 5.52 9.73 10.44
CA LEU A 59 4.78 10.96 10.71
C LEU A 59 3.66 11.20 9.70
N VAL A 60 3.93 10.99 8.41
CA VAL A 60 2.93 11.13 7.33
C VAL A 60 1.76 10.16 7.54
N VAL A 61 2.08 8.89 7.78
CA VAL A 61 1.07 7.83 7.97
C VAL A 61 0.26 8.07 9.25
N GLN A 62 0.87 8.60 10.31
CA GLN A 62 0.14 9.01 11.52
C GLN A 62 -0.79 10.22 11.27
N ALA A 63 -0.35 11.20 10.47
CA ALA A 63 -1.14 12.38 10.13
C ALA A 63 -2.29 12.08 9.16
N HIS A 64 -2.19 11.02 8.36
CA HIS A 64 -3.17 10.64 7.34
C HIS A 64 -3.74 9.23 7.58
N PRO A 65 -4.77 9.08 8.45
CA PRO A 65 -5.35 7.79 8.80
C PRO A 65 -5.86 6.96 7.61
N ALA A 66 -6.20 7.60 6.49
CA ALA A 66 -6.64 6.91 5.28
C ALA A 66 -5.55 5.99 4.68
N LEU A 67 -4.27 6.27 4.94
CA LEU A 67 -3.16 5.41 4.50
C LEU A 67 -3.09 4.07 5.26
N TRP A 68 -3.84 3.93 6.36
CA TRP A 68 -3.98 2.68 7.11
C TRP A 68 -5.11 1.79 6.58
N HIS A 69 -5.85 2.26 5.59
CA HIS A 69 -7.02 1.57 5.11
C HIS A 69 -6.68 0.57 4.01
N VAL A 70 -7.19 -0.64 4.16
CA VAL A 70 -7.15 -1.71 3.18
C VAL A 70 -8.57 -2.14 2.82
N PHE A 71 -8.71 -2.84 1.70
CA PHE A 71 -9.97 -3.47 1.34
C PHE A 71 -9.97 -4.94 1.74
N VAL A 72 -11.05 -5.39 2.37
CA VAL A 72 -11.23 -6.77 2.79
C VAL A 72 -12.55 -7.30 2.26
N GLN A 73 -12.53 -8.52 1.73
CA GLN A 73 -13.74 -9.24 1.35
C GLN A 73 -14.33 -9.93 2.57
N ARG A 74 -15.64 -9.81 2.75
CA ARG A 74 -16.40 -10.51 3.80
C ARG A 74 -17.59 -11.22 3.19
N PRO A 75 -17.99 -12.39 3.70
CA PRO A 75 -19.23 -13.03 3.29
C PRO A 75 -20.40 -12.06 3.52
N SER A 76 -21.24 -11.89 2.50
CA SER A 76 -22.46 -11.10 2.66
C SER A 76 -23.56 -11.93 3.35
N PRO A 77 -24.56 -11.27 3.97
CA PRO A 77 -25.76 -11.96 4.46
C PRO A 77 -26.52 -12.72 3.36
N ASN A 78 -26.41 -12.28 2.11
CA ASN A 78 -26.96 -12.96 0.95
C ASN A 78 -26.04 -14.10 0.52
N ARG A 79 -26.57 -15.33 0.62
CA ARG A 79 -25.82 -16.56 0.33
C ARG A 79 -25.19 -16.50 -1.06
N GLY A 80 -23.89 -16.73 -1.13
CA GLY A 80 -23.11 -16.76 -2.38
C GLY A 80 -22.46 -15.44 -2.79
N ASN A 81 -22.74 -14.34 -2.08
CA ASN A 81 -22.13 -13.04 -2.38
C ASN A 81 -21.10 -12.64 -1.32
N HIS A 82 -20.07 -11.91 -1.76
CA HIS A 82 -19.11 -11.23 -0.88
C HIS A 82 -19.35 -9.72 -0.94
N GLU A 83 -19.12 -9.05 0.17
CA GLU A 83 -19.07 -7.61 0.27
C GLU A 83 -17.63 -7.14 0.45
N LEU A 84 -17.32 -6.00 -0.17
CA LEU A 84 -16.04 -5.33 0.01
C LEU A 84 -16.19 -4.26 1.10
N HIS A 85 -15.35 -4.35 2.12
CA HIS A 85 -15.32 -3.41 3.24
C HIS A 85 -13.98 -2.70 3.29
N THR A 86 -13.99 -1.45 3.74
CA THR A 86 -12.78 -0.77 4.16
C THR A 86 -12.46 -1.20 5.58
N ALA A 87 -11.24 -1.67 5.80
CA ALA A 87 -10.69 -2.01 7.10
C ALA A 87 -9.48 -1.15 7.41
N ARG A 88 -9.23 -0.89 8.70
CA ARG A 88 -8.05 -0.19 9.20
C ARG A 88 -7.13 -1.19 9.87
N LEU A 89 -5.89 -1.27 9.42
CA LEU A 89 -4.87 -2.11 10.04
C LEU A 89 -4.59 -1.65 11.48
N HIS A 90 -4.34 -2.59 12.39
CA HIS A 90 -3.94 -2.27 13.77
C HIS A 90 -2.49 -1.77 13.85
N ALA A 91 -1.63 -2.28 12.98
CA ALA A 91 -0.23 -1.92 12.87
C ALA A 91 0.16 -1.91 11.38
N ILE A 92 1.16 -1.09 11.04
CA ILE A 92 1.81 -1.11 9.74
C ILE A 92 3.31 -1.29 9.99
N ASP A 93 3.86 -2.34 9.41
CA ASP A 93 5.31 -2.56 9.38
C ASP A 93 5.90 -1.74 8.22
N LEU A 94 6.18 -0.45 8.49
CA LEU A 94 6.62 0.49 7.46
C LEU A 94 7.93 0.07 6.78
N GLU A 95 8.82 -0.62 7.50
CA GLU A 95 10.08 -1.08 6.94
C GLU A 95 9.86 -2.11 5.83
N LYS A 96 8.87 -2.99 5.98
CA LYS A 96 8.46 -3.94 4.93
C LYS A 96 7.70 -3.28 3.77
N CYS A 97 7.24 -2.06 3.94
CA CYS A 97 6.57 -1.30 2.87
C CYS A 97 7.54 -0.49 2.00
N ILE A 98 8.85 -0.54 2.28
CA ILE A 98 9.86 0.25 1.59
C ILE A 98 10.89 -0.68 0.98
N ASP A 99 11.08 -0.57 -0.34
CA ASP A 99 12.19 -1.19 -1.04
C ASP A 99 13.30 -0.16 -1.25
N PHE A 100 14.49 -0.44 -0.72
CA PHE A 100 15.68 0.34 -0.99
C PHE A 100 16.40 -0.25 -2.20
N LEU A 101 16.57 0.57 -3.23
CA LEU A 101 17.25 0.18 -4.45
C LEU A 101 18.68 0.71 -4.40
N ASP A 102 19.65 -0.19 -4.48
CA ASP A 102 21.06 0.18 -4.69
C ASP A 102 21.20 0.69 -6.12
N ARG A 103 21.23 2.01 -6.31
CA ARG A 103 21.45 2.59 -7.63
C ARG A 103 22.91 2.44 -8.03
N ASP A 104 23.11 1.93 -9.24
CA ASP A 104 24.41 1.97 -9.89
C ASP A 104 24.82 3.45 -10.07
N GLN A 105 26.06 3.79 -9.72
CA GLN A 105 26.55 5.19 -9.73
C GLN A 105 26.50 5.82 -11.13
N SER A 106 26.36 4.99 -12.16
CA SER A 106 26.29 5.36 -13.57
C SER A 106 24.94 5.96 -14.01
N ASN A 107 23.83 5.64 -13.31
CA ASN A 107 22.50 6.18 -13.64
C ASN A 107 21.67 6.43 -12.37
N PRO A 108 21.87 7.58 -11.70
CA PRO A 108 21.29 7.84 -10.39
C PRO A 108 19.82 8.27 -10.42
N GLU A 109 19.15 8.35 -11.59
CA GLU A 109 17.78 8.87 -11.71
C GLU A 109 16.75 7.76 -11.93
N VAL A 110 15.50 7.99 -11.48
CA VAL A 110 14.37 7.11 -11.81
C VAL A 110 14.06 7.28 -13.30
N THR A 111 14.15 6.21 -14.06
CA THR A 111 13.83 6.19 -15.49
C THR A 111 12.37 5.81 -15.74
N SER A 112 11.91 5.98 -16.99
CA SER A 112 10.59 5.49 -17.40
C SER A 112 10.50 3.97 -17.26
N ASP A 113 11.60 3.26 -17.54
CA ASP A 113 11.67 1.80 -17.47
C ASP A 113 11.50 1.32 -16.02
N ASP A 114 12.11 2.03 -15.05
CA ASP A 114 11.92 1.73 -13.63
C ASP A 114 10.46 1.85 -13.20
N LEU A 115 9.76 2.88 -13.69
CA LEU A 115 8.34 3.08 -13.41
C LEU A 115 7.48 2.03 -14.10
N GLU A 116 7.80 1.65 -15.34
CA GLU A 116 7.07 0.61 -16.06
C GLU A 116 7.23 -0.75 -15.40
N ILE A 117 8.43 -1.10 -14.94
CA ILE A 117 8.69 -2.32 -14.17
C ILE A 117 7.87 -2.30 -12.88
N ALA A 118 7.97 -1.24 -12.08
CA ALA A 118 7.22 -1.11 -10.83
C ALA A 118 5.69 -1.12 -11.04
N HIS A 119 5.21 -0.59 -12.17
CA HIS A 119 3.80 -0.58 -12.54
C HIS A 119 3.28 -1.98 -12.87
N ASN A 120 4.13 -2.80 -13.48
CA ASN A 120 3.80 -4.17 -13.87
C ASN A 120 4.05 -5.19 -12.75
N GLU A 121 4.78 -4.81 -11.71
CA GLU A 121 4.86 -5.55 -10.47
C GLU A 121 3.54 -5.38 -9.69
N TRP A 122 2.63 -6.34 -9.87
CA TRP A 122 1.38 -6.45 -9.10
C TRP A 122 1.64 -6.89 -7.65
N ARG A 123 2.50 -6.14 -6.94
CA ARG A 123 2.66 -6.30 -5.50
C ARG A 123 1.28 -6.06 -4.86
N TRP A 124 0.92 -6.86 -3.86
CA TRP A 124 -0.33 -6.76 -3.08
C TRP A 124 -1.61 -7.37 -3.69
N THR A 125 -1.50 -8.48 -4.44
CA THR A 125 -2.66 -9.31 -4.86
C THR A 125 -3.01 -10.44 -3.88
N ALA A 126 -2.49 -10.42 -2.64
CA ALA A 126 -2.95 -11.35 -1.61
C ALA A 126 -4.44 -11.11 -1.30
N ASP A 127 -5.20 -12.17 -1.04
CA ASP A 127 -6.63 -12.04 -0.70
C ASP A 127 -6.85 -11.51 0.72
N GLU A 128 -5.87 -11.71 1.61
CA GLU A 128 -5.88 -11.23 2.99
C GLU A 128 -4.68 -10.30 3.23
N PRO A 129 -4.86 -9.20 3.99
CA PRO A 129 -3.76 -8.36 4.43
C PRO A 129 -2.99 -9.05 5.56
N ASP A 130 -1.66 -8.99 5.48
CA ASP A 130 -0.74 -9.46 6.53
C ASP A 130 -0.77 -8.58 7.79
#